data_AF-A0A840BVL7-F1
#
_entry.id   AF-A0A840BVL7-F1
#
_cell.length_a   1.000
_cell.length_b   1.000
_cell.length_c   1.000
_cell.angle_alpha   90.00
_cell.angle_beta   90.00
_cell.angle_gamma   90.00
#
_symmetry.space_group_name_H-M   'P 1'
#
loop_
_entity.id
_entity.type
_entity.pdbx_description
1 polymer ?
#
loop_
_entity_poly.entity_id
_entity_poly.type
_entity_poly.pdbx_seq_one_letter_code
_entity_poly.pdbx_strand_id
1 'polypeptide(L)' 'MADHDWEADPRPFSECLKAWVAERGWTRNQAAAELRVPRSTYDKWCDGGKCDREASLRRLMTLIDRAGP' A
#
# COMPACT_ATOMS: atom_id res chain seq x y z
N MET A 1 12.39 -10.42 5.10
CA MET A 1 10.99 -10.38 5.59
C MET A 1 10.15 -11.16 4.59
N ALA A 2 9.19 -11.95 5.04
CA ALA A 2 8.42 -12.80 4.13
C ALA A 2 7.75 -11.96 3.04
N ASP A 3 7.81 -12.44 1.80
CA ASP A 3 7.19 -11.86 0.61
C ASP A 3 5.66 -11.91 0.78
N HIS A 4 5.06 -10.85 1.32
CA HIS A 4 3.61 -10.76 1.47
C HIS A 4 2.99 -10.40 0.11
N ASP A 5 2.04 -11.22 -0.36
CA ASP A 5 1.33 -10.96 -1.60
C ASP A 5 0.08 -10.09 -1.35
N TRP A 6 0.28 -8.77 -1.41
CA TRP A 6 -0.78 -7.78 -1.17
C TRP A 6 -1.89 -7.81 -2.23
N GLU A 7 -1.58 -8.32 -3.43
CA GLU A 7 -2.52 -8.51 -4.53
C GLU A 7 -3.60 -9.55 -4.18
N ALA A 8 -3.21 -10.70 -3.64
CA ALA A 8 -4.12 -11.75 -3.23
C ALA A 8 -4.70 -11.57 -1.81
N ASP A 9 -4.27 -10.55 -1.06
CA ASP A 9 -4.72 -10.37 0.33
C ASP A 9 -6.24 -10.08 0.41
N PRO A 10 -7.02 -10.85 1.20
CA PRO A 10 -8.48 -10.71 1.25
C PRO A 10 -8.96 -9.50 2.07
N ARG A 11 -8.08 -8.82 2.81
CA ARG A 11 -8.45 -7.66 3.64
C ARG A 11 -8.83 -6.46 2.76
N PRO A 12 -9.61 -5.51 3.29
CA PRO A 12 -9.88 -4.25 2.62
C PRO A 12 -8.59 -3.49 2.29
N PHE A 13 -8.56 -2.80 1.15
CA PHE A 13 -7.37 -2.06 0.70
C PHE A 13 -6.83 -1.06 1.72
N SER A 14 -7.73 -0.38 2.44
CA SER A 14 -7.37 0.55 3.50
C SER A 14 -6.60 -0.12 4.65
N GLU A 15 -6.94 -1.36 4.98
CA GLU A 15 -6.23 -2.16 5.98
C GLU A 15 -4.89 -2.67 5.44
N CYS A 16 -4.85 -3.12 4.18
CA CYS A 16 -3.61 -3.51 3.51
C CYS A 16 -2.60 -2.36 3.48
N LEU A 17 -3.02 -1.15 3.11
CA LEU A 17 -2.15 0.04 3.09
C LEU A 17 -1.58 0.36 4.47
N LYS A 18 -2.41 0.29 5.52
CA LYS A 18 -1.97 0.55 6.90
C LYS A 18 -0.97 -0.50 7.38
N ALA A 19 -1.26 -1.77 7.12
CA ALA A 19 -0.38 -2.88 7.49
C ALA A 19 0.97 -2.77 6.76
N TRP A 20 0.95 -2.58 5.44
CA TRP A 20 2.15 -2.46 4.61
C TRP A 20 3.08 -1.34 5.09
N VAL A 21 2.51 -0.19 5.45
CA VAL A 21 3.28 0.93 6.01
C VAL A 21 3.84 0.63 7.40
N ALA A 22 3.04 0.00 8.26
CA ALA A 22 3.44 -0.34 9.61
C ALA A 22 4.58 -1.36 9.62
N GLU A 23 4.51 -2.40 8.78
CA GLU A 23 5.55 -3.44 8.67
C GLU A 23 6.89 -2.87 8.21
N ARG A 24 6.87 -1.81 7.39
CA ARG A 24 8.08 -1.12 6.91
C ARG A 24 8.58 -0.02 7.84
N GLY A 25 7.84 0.29 8.92
CA GLY A 25 8.15 1.42 9.79
C GLY A 25 8.10 2.77 9.06
N TRP A 26 7.33 2.85 7.97
CA TRP A 26 7.26 4.04 7.13
C TRP A 26 6.25 5.05 7.64
N THR A 27 6.47 6.30 7.29
CA THR A 27 5.43 7.33 7.40
C THR A 27 4.45 7.21 6.23
N ARG A 28 3.22 7.68 6.41
CA ARG A 28 2.23 7.79 5.32
C ARG A 28 2.76 8.62 4.13
N ASN A 29 3.67 9.57 4.37
CA ASN A 29 4.27 10.37 3.31
C ASN A 29 5.27 9.57 2.48
N GLN A 30 6.10 8.74 3.12
CA GLN A 30 7.00 7.83 2.42
C GLN A 30 6.22 6.83 1.57
N ALA A 31 5.18 6.20 2.12
CA ALA A 31 4.36 5.28 1.34
C ALA A 31 3.62 5.95 0.17
N ALA A 32 3.13 7.18 0.34
CA ALA A 32 2.54 7.93 -0.76
C ALA A 32 3.57 8.22 -1.86
N ALA A 33 4.81 8.54 -1.50
CA ALA A 33 5.90 8.77 -2.44
C ALA A 33 6.28 7.48 -3.20
N GLU A 34 6.35 6.34 -2.50
CA GLU A 34 6.65 5.03 -3.09
C GLU A 34 5.56 4.60 -4.10
N LEU A 35 4.29 4.83 -3.75
CA LEU A 35 3.17 4.59 -4.66
C LEU A 35 3.01 5.70 -5.72
N ARG A 36 3.86 6.73 -5.72
CA ARG A 36 3.84 7.87 -6.65
C ARG A 36 2.50 8.59 -6.70
N VAL A 37 1.86 8.78 -5.54
CA VAL A 37 0.56 9.44 -5.40
C VAL A 37 0.61 10.62 -4.44
N PRO A 38 -0.30 11.60 -4.56
CA PRO A 38 -0.41 12.67 -3.58
C PRO A 38 -0.73 12.12 -2.18
N ARG A 39 -0.14 12.72 -1.15
CA ARG A 39 -0.38 12.36 0.26
C ARG A 39 -1.86 12.38 0.64
N SER A 40 -2.63 13.33 0.11
CA SER A 40 -4.07 13.46 0.36
C SER A 40 -4.87 12.31 -0.26
N THR A 41 -4.49 11.85 -1.45
CA THR A 41 -5.10 10.70 -2.11
C THR A 41 -4.83 9.42 -1.31
N TYR A 42 -3.58 9.24 -0.88
CA TYR A 42 -3.19 8.14 -0.01
C TYR A 42 -3.98 8.13 1.30
N ASP A 43 -4.16 9.31 1.94
CA ASP A 43 -4.94 9.41 3.17
C ASP A 43 -6.39 8.98 2.98
N LYS A 44 -7.01 9.43 1.89
CA LYS A 44 -8.38 9.05 1.54
C LYS A 44 -8.53 7.54 1.40
N TRP A 45 -7.55 6.84 0.85
CA TRP A 45 -7.58 5.38 0.77
C TRP A 45 -7.42 4.72 2.13
N CYS A 46 -6.53 5.22 2.99
CA CYS A 46 -6.42 4.75 4.37
C CYS A 46 -7.72 4.95 5.18
N ASP A 47 -8.51 5.98 4.88
CA ASP A 47 -9.83 6.22 5.49
C ASP A 47 -10.97 5.38 4.87
N GLY A 48 -10.66 4.50 3.91
CA GLY A 48 -11.66 3.62 3.26
C GLY A 48 -12.33 4.25 2.03
N GLY A 49 -11.81 5.35 1.53
CA GLY A 49 -12.22 5.91 0.25
C GLY A 49 -11.90 4.98 -0.92
N LYS A 50 -12.76 4.98 -1.93
CA LYS A 50 -12.61 4.14 -3.13
C LYS A 50 -11.30 4.43 -3.86
N CYS A 51 -10.69 3.37 -4.38
CA CYS A 51 -9.56 3.45 -5.29
C CYS A 51 -9.87 2.69 -6.58
N ASP A 52 -10.05 3.40 -7.69
CA ASP A 52 -10.33 2.80 -9.00
C ASP A 52 -9.18 1.94 -9.54
N ARG A 53 -7.98 2.05 -8.94
CA ARG A 53 -6.76 1.34 -9.33
C ARG A 53 -6.26 0.39 -8.24
N GLU A 54 -7.15 -0.06 -7.35
CA GLU A 54 -6.80 -0.90 -6.20
C GLU A 54 -5.94 -2.10 -6.59
N ALA A 55 -6.36 -2.89 -7.59
CA ALA A 55 -5.63 -4.07 -8.04
C ALA A 55 -4.20 -3.73 -8.50
N SER A 56 -4.04 -2.64 -9.27
CA SER A 56 -2.72 -2.20 -9.74
C SER A 56 -1.82 -1.72 -8.59
N LEU A 57 -2.39 -1.06 -7.57
CA LEU A 57 -1.63 -0.60 -6.42
C LEU A 57 -1.24 -1.75 -5.50
N ARG A 58 -2.12 -2.72 -5.26
CA ARG A 58 -1.78 -3.93 -4.51
C ARG A 58 -0.65 -4.71 -5.19
N ARG A 59 -0.71 -4.87 -6.52
CA ARG A 59 0.39 -5.43 -7.30
C ARG A 59 1.70 -4.67 -7.11
N LEU A 60 1.64 -3.33 -7.14
CA LEU A 60 2.80 -2.49 -6.91
C LEU A 60 3.38 -2.67 -5.50
N MET A 61 2.53 -2.74 -4.47
CA MET A 61 2.94 -3.01 -3.09
C MET A 61 3.67 -4.36 -3.00
N THR A 62 3.11 -5.42 -3.59
CA THR A 62 3.78 -6.73 -3.69
C THR A 62 5.14 -6.60 -4.34
N LEU A 63 5.24 -5.94 -5.50
CA LEU A 63 6.52 -5.79 -6.22
C LEU A 63 7.56 -5.01 -5.41
N ILE A 64 7.14 -3.97 -4.68
CA ILE A 64 8.04 -3.20 -3.80
C ILE A 64 8.54 -4.06 -2.62
N ASP A 65 7.70 -4.96 -2.10
CA ASP A 65 8.10 -5.96 -1.09
C ASP A 65 9.05 -7.02 -1.64
N ARG A 66 8.77 -7.54 -2.84
CA ARG A 66 9.62 -8.52 -3.53
C ARG A 66 11.01 -7.97 -3.84
N ALA A 67 11.07 -6.70 -4.23
CA ALA A 67 12.30 -6.08 -4.68
C ALA A 67 13.31 -5.95 -3.53
N GLY A 68 12.85 -5.82 -2.28
CA GLY A 68 13.71 -5.54 -1.12
C GLY A 68 14.54 -4.25 -1.29
N PRO A 69 15.28 -3.82 -0.26
CA PRO A 69 16.44 -2.95 -0.46
C PRO A 69 17.58 -3.69 -1.18
#